data_AF-A0A2T1DVE0-F1
#
_entry.id   AF-A0A2T1DVE0-F1
#
_cell.length_a   1.000
_cell.length_b   1.000
_cell.length_c   1.000
_cell.angle_alpha   90.00
_cell.angle_beta   90.00
_cell.angle_gamma   90.00
#
_symmetry.space_group_name_H-M   'P 1'
#
loop_
_entity.id
_entity.type
_entity.pdbx_description
1 polymer ?
#
loop_
_entity_poly.entity_id
_entity_poly.type
_entity_poly.pdbx_seq_one_letter_code
_entity_poly.pdbx_strand_id
1 'polypeptide(L)'
;LAQLQLLRSEVLIDNWENAYRDPHVESNFFNDIVRQTMAMDLSDLMEPLPPRKRRAKTTLKAQDSVVSVVDKSAVLAMIEQLNALSLLDNELPLSDEEHKQLALDFAHDEDIFAWCQAIALWIEQHQSMKVSLEQLQQSLGMPLVEVWLGLLHSPTPYQWDGTGEFYRDSRDFWIIN
;
A
#
# COMPACT_ATOMS: atom_id res chain seq x y z
N LEU A 1 -4.26 -19.90 -1.87
CA LEU A 1 -4.66 -18.51 -1.53
C LEU A 1 -3.47 -17.68 -1.06
N ALA A 2 -2.72 -18.08 -0.02
CA ALA A 2 -1.57 -17.30 0.48
C ALA A 2 -0.45 -17.11 -0.56
N GLN A 3 -0.04 -18.17 -1.26
CA GLN A 3 0.95 -18.11 -2.35
C GLN A 3 0.49 -17.21 -3.51
N LEU A 4 -0.82 -17.15 -3.77
CA LEU A 4 -1.39 -16.34 -4.85
C LEU A 4 -1.44 -14.85 -4.47
N GLN A 5 -1.72 -14.55 -3.20
CA GLN A 5 -1.62 -13.18 -2.68
C GLN A 5 -0.17 -12.68 -2.66
N LEU A 6 0.79 -13.57 -2.41
CA LEU A 6 2.23 -13.25 -2.50
C LEU A 6 2.60 -12.84 -3.92
N LEU A 7 2.29 -13.67 -4.92
CA LEU A 7 2.54 -13.38 -6.33
C LEU A 7 1.89 -12.05 -6.77
N ARG A 8 0.65 -11.81 -6.35
CA ARG A 8 -0.05 -10.54 -6.62
C ARG A 8 0.72 -9.36 -6.03
N SER A 9 1.20 -9.48 -4.80
CA SER A 9 1.92 -8.38 -4.14
C SER A 9 3.24 -8.07 -4.83
N GLU A 10 3.97 -9.08 -5.31
CA GLU A 10 5.23 -8.89 -6.03
C GLU A 10 5.04 -8.15 -7.35
N VAL A 11 4.05 -8.56 -8.14
CA VAL A 11 3.73 -7.89 -9.43
C VAL A 11 3.33 -6.43 -9.22
N LEU A 12 2.56 -6.13 -8.16
CA LEU A 12 2.16 -4.75 -7.85
C LEU A 12 3.35 -3.89 -7.40
N ILE A 13 4.27 -4.44 -6.63
CA ILE A 13 5.49 -3.75 -6.19
C ILE A 13 6.40 -3.46 -7.38
N ASP A 14 6.63 -4.44 -8.26
CA ASP A 14 7.43 -4.27 -9.46
C ASP A 14 6.85 -3.21 -10.39
N ASN A 15 5.53 -3.22 -10.58
CA ASN A 15 4.86 -2.24 -11.44
C ASN A 15 4.94 -0.84 -10.83
N TRP A 16 4.80 -0.71 -9.51
CA TRP A 16 5.01 0.54 -8.79
C TRP A 16 6.46 1.03 -8.92
N GLU A 17 7.45 0.16 -8.71
CA GLU A 17 8.87 0.53 -8.82
C GLU A 17 9.21 0.98 -10.24
N ASN A 18 8.65 0.35 -11.26
CA ASN A 18 8.89 0.74 -12.65
C ASN A 18 8.16 2.03 -13.05
N ALA A 19 6.95 2.27 -12.55
CA ALA A 19 6.19 3.47 -12.84
C ALA A 19 6.75 4.71 -12.12
N TYR A 20 7.34 4.52 -10.94
CA TYR A 20 7.86 5.61 -10.09
C TYR A 20 9.37 5.56 -9.91
N ARG A 21 10.09 4.76 -10.71
CA ARG A 21 11.55 4.80 -10.75
C ARG A 21 11.95 6.24 -11.05
N ASP A 22 12.74 6.84 -10.17
CA ASP A 22 13.28 8.18 -10.41
C ASP A 22 13.88 8.21 -11.82
N PRO A 23 13.54 9.20 -12.66
CA PRO A 23 14.06 9.26 -14.00
C PRO A 23 15.59 9.20 -13.92
N HIS A 24 16.18 8.24 -14.61
CA HIS A 24 17.63 8.13 -14.70
C HIS A 24 18.13 9.34 -15.50
N VAL A 25 18.46 10.39 -14.77
CA VAL A 25 19.00 11.62 -15.29
C VAL A 25 20.52 11.46 -15.36
N GLU A 26 21.12 11.76 -16.51
CA GLU A 26 22.58 11.76 -16.64
C GLU A 26 23.21 12.72 -15.63
N SER A 27 24.38 12.37 -15.08
CA SER A 27 25.05 13.14 -14.02
C SER A 27 25.36 14.60 -14.40
N ASN A 28 25.26 14.93 -15.68
CA ASN A 28 25.52 16.24 -16.26
C ASN A 28 24.23 17.07 -16.54
N PHE A 29 23.03 16.51 -16.44
CA PHE A 29 21.77 17.16 -16.80
C PHE A 29 21.52 18.46 -16.04
N PHE A 30 21.93 18.51 -14.77
CA PHE A 30 21.76 19.68 -13.92
C PHE A 30 22.85 20.75 -14.11
N ASN A 31 23.92 20.48 -14.89
CA ASN A 31 25.03 21.42 -15.07
C ASN A 31 24.62 22.71 -15.77
N ASP A 32 23.66 22.62 -16.70
CA ASP A 32 23.16 23.78 -17.45
C ASP A 32 21.99 24.49 -16.74
N ILE A 33 21.35 23.83 -15.78
CA ILE A 33 20.16 24.31 -15.07
C ILE A 33 20.55 24.95 -13.72
N VAL A 34 21.57 24.43 -13.05
CA VAL A 34 21.97 24.89 -11.73
C VAL A 34 23.07 25.95 -11.88
N ARG A 35 22.69 27.22 -11.70
CA ARG A 35 23.68 28.28 -11.49
C ARG A 35 24.42 27.97 -10.19
N GLN A 36 25.74 27.77 -10.30
CA GLN A 36 26.63 27.56 -9.17
C GLN A 36 26.42 28.66 -8.12
N THR A 37 25.73 28.34 -7.03
CA THR A 37 25.56 29.26 -5.91
C THR A 37 26.92 29.45 -5.26
N MET A 38 27.39 30.69 -5.13
CA MET A 38 28.60 30.99 -4.37
C MET A 38 28.45 30.45 -2.95
N ALA A 39 29.34 29.56 -2.54
CA ALA A 39 29.43 29.15 -1.14
C ALA A 39 29.92 30.35 -0.34
N MET A 40 29.05 30.91 0.51
CA MET A 40 29.46 31.89 1.51
C MET A 40 29.96 31.16 2.75
N ASP A 41 31.20 31.42 3.14
CA ASP A 41 31.75 30.91 4.39
C ASP A 41 31.21 31.74 5.56
N LEU A 42 30.34 31.12 6.36
CA LEU A 42 29.72 31.74 7.54
C LEU A 42 30.52 31.47 8.82
N SER A 43 31.73 30.89 8.73
CA SER A 43 32.57 30.58 9.89
C SER A 43 32.89 31.82 10.73
N ASP A 44 33.06 32.98 10.08
CA ASP A 44 33.31 34.27 10.75
C ASP A 44 32.08 34.85 11.46
N LEU A 45 30.87 34.34 11.16
CA LEU A 45 29.61 34.76 11.80
C LEU A 45 29.18 33.85 12.96
N MET A 46 29.92 32.76 13.21
CA MET A 46 29.60 31.79 14.26
C MET A 46 30.39 32.10 15.54
N GLU A 47 29.68 32.39 16.63
CA GLU A 47 30.31 32.51 17.96
C GLU A 47 30.79 31.13 18.45
N PRO A 48 32.04 30.99 18.94
CA PRO A 48 32.57 29.71 19.39
C PRO A 48 31.79 29.19 20.60
N LEU A 49 31.29 27.96 20.51
CA LEU A 49 30.52 27.30 21.56
C LEU A 49 31.34 27.20 22.86
N PRO A 50 30.77 27.60 24.02
CA PRO A 50 31.44 27.42 25.30
C PRO A 50 31.65 25.93 25.59
N PRO A 51 32.77 25.55 26.26
CA PRO A 51 33.11 24.16 26.51
C PRO A 51 32.04 23.47 27.36
N ARG A 52 31.25 22.60 26.72
CA ARG A 52 30.24 21.77 27.40
C ARG A 52 30.94 20.66 28.18
N LYS A 53 30.80 20.66 29.51
CA LYS A 53 31.23 19.54 30.35
C LYS A 53 30.42 18.29 29.93
N ARG A 54 31.11 17.27 29.40
CA ARG A 54 30.50 15.97 29.10
C ARG A 54 29.87 15.42 30.38
N ARG A 55 28.56 15.13 30.35
CA ARG A 55 27.93 14.30 31.39
C ARG A 55 28.63 12.94 31.35
N ALA A 56 29.10 12.48 32.51
CA ALA A 56 29.62 11.14 32.67
C ALA A 56 28.55 10.14 32.21
N LYS A 57 29.00 9.15 31.44
CA LYS A 57 28.17 8.11 30.82
C LYS A 57 27.39 7.38 31.92
N THR A 58 26.13 7.70 32.11
CA THR A 58 25.23 6.86 32.90
C THR A 58 25.01 5.58 32.12
N THR A 59 25.50 4.47 32.63
CA THR A 59 25.15 3.13 32.19
C THR A 59 23.66 2.91 32.47
N LEU A 60 22.82 3.35 31.54
CA LEU A 60 21.44 2.90 31.46
C LEU A 60 21.49 1.38 31.20
N LYS A 61 21.00 0.59 32.16
CA LYS A 61 20.71 -0.83 31.93
C LYS A 61 19.67 -0.90 30.82
N ALA A 62 20.08 -1.30 29.63
CA ALA A 62 19.17 -1.66 28.55
C ALA A 62 18.42 -2.92 28.99
N GLN A 63 17.17 -2.77 29.44
CA GLN A 63 16.37 -3.91 29.90
C GLN A 63 15.58 -4.60 28.78
N ASP A 64 15.48 -4.03 27.56
CA ASP A 64 14.61 -4.59 26.51
C ASP A 64 15.22 -4.58 25.09
N SER A 65 16.55 -4.74 24.94
CA SER A 65 17.14 -4.93 23.60
C SER A 65 17.43 -6.41 23.34
N VAL A 66 16.66 -7.02 22.44
CA VAL A 66 16.85 -8.40 21.92
C VAL A 66 17.87 -8.42 20.76
N VAL A 67 18.54 -7.30 20.49
CA VAL A 67 19.56 -7.23 19.45
C VAL A 67 20.88 -7.76 20.00
N SER A 68 21.14 -9.05 19.76
CA SER A 68 22.47 -9.65 19.92
C SER A 68 23.26 -9.51 18.62
N VAL A 69 24.58 -9.37 18.72
CA VAL A 69 25.46 -9.46 17.55
C VAL A 69 25.37 -10.87 16.98
N VAL A 70 24.87 -10.99 15.76
CA VAL A 70 24.82 -12.27 15.02
C VAL A 70 25.90 -12.25 13.95
N ASP A 71 26.65 -13.34 13.84
CA ASP A 71 27.69 -13.48 12.83
C ASP A 71 27.10 -13.51 11.42
N LYS A 72 27.70 -12.75 10.51
CA LYS A 72 27.25 -12.62 9.12
C LYS A 72 27.18 -13.98 8.40
N SER A 73 28.09 -14.91 8.72
CA SER A 73 28.09 -16.25 8.16
C SER A 73 26.86 -17.07 8.55
N ALA A 74 26.34 -16.90 9.77
CA ALA A 74 25.13 -17.59 10.21
C ALA A 74 23.89 -17.07 9.49
N VAL A 75 23.82 -15.75 9.24
CA VAL A 75 22.74 -15.13 8.46
C VAL A 75 22.77 -15.63 7.01
N LEU A 76 23.94 -15.72 6.40
CA LEU A 76 24.09 -16.22 5.03
C LEU A 76 23.67 -17.70 4.91
N ALA A 77 24.04 -18.54 5.88
CA ALA A 77 23.63 -19.94 5.90
C ALA A 77 22.11 -20.11 6.06
N MET A 78 21.47 -19.25 6.86
CA MET A 78 20.00 -19.24 7.01
C MET A 78 19.30 -18.84 5.70
N ILE A 79 19.83 -17.84 4.99
CA ILE A 79 19.29 -17.42 3.68
C ILE A 79 19.44 -18.55 2.66
N GLU A 80 20.57 -19.25 2.63
CA GLU A 80 20.80 -20.39 1.74
C GLU A 80 19.81 -21.53 2.00
N GLN A 81 19.51 -21.82 3.28
CA GLN A 81 18.48 -22.81 3.66
C GLN A 81 17.07 -22.39 3.25
N LEU A 82 16.71 -21.10 3.41
CA LEU A 82 15.40 -20.58 2.98
C LEU A 82 15.24 -20.65 1.46
N ASN A 83 16.28 -20.32 0.70
CA ASN A 83 16.26 -20.44 -0.76
C ASN A 83 16.16 -21.91 -1.21
N ALA A 84 16.85 -22.82 -0.53
CA ALA A 84 16.73 -24.25 -0.82
C ALA A 84 15.32 -24.77 -0.56
N LEU A 85 14.66 -24.33 0.52
CA LEU A 85 13.26 -24.67 0.82
C LEU A 85 12.29 -24.02 -0.16
N SER A 86 12.56 -22.79 -0.62
CA SER A 86 11.78 -22.12 -1.67
C SER A 86 11.85 -22.85 -3.00
N LEU A 87 12.98 -23.49 -3.32
CA LEU A 87 13.13 -24.31 -4.53
C LEU A 87 12.31 -25.62 -4.48
N LEU A 88 11.93 -26.09 -3.29
CA LEU A 88 11.05 -27.24 -3.11
C LEU A 88 9.55 -26.89 -3.24
N ASP A 89 9.19 -25.62 -3.09
CA ASP A 89 7.81 -25.10 -3.22
C ASP A 89 7.51 -24.55 -4.64
N ASN A 90 8.47 -24.67 -5.57
CA ASN A 90 8.29 -24.34 -6.99
C ASN A 90 7.49 -25.43 -7.70
N GLU A 91 6.18 -25.39 -7.47
CA GLU A 91 5.17 -25.93 -8.37
C GLU A 91 5.33 -25.30 -9.77
N LEU A 92 5.67 -26.15 -10.73
CA LEU A 92 5.58 -25.98 -12.19
C LEU A 92 6.39 -24.83 -12.85
N PRO A 93 7.18 -25.13 -13.90
CA PRO A 93 7.90 -24.10 -14.66
C PRO A 93 6.92 -23.41 -15.63
N LEU A 94 5.98 -22.64 -15.11
CA LEU A 94 5.24 -21.68 -15.94
C LEU A 94 6.16 -20.49 -16.22
N SER A 95 6.17 -20.03 -17.47
CA SER A 95 6.90 -18.84 -17.88
C SER A 95 6.33 -17.61 -17.15
N ASP A 96 7.14 -16.58 -16.87
CA ASP A 96 6.70 -15.32 -16.24
C ASP A 96 5.47 -14.72 -16.95
N GLU A 97 5.35 -14.93 -18.25
CA GLU A 97 4.20 -14.49 -19.05
C GLU A 97 2.92 -15.27 -18.78
N GLU A 98 3.02 -16.57 -18.48
CA GLU A 98 1.87 -17.42 -18.14
C GLU A 98 1.39 -17.11 -16.71
N HIS A 99 2.31 -16.79 -15.79
CA HIS A 99 1.98 -16.28 -14.46
C HIS A 99 1.26 -14.94 -14.52
N LYS A 100 1.73 -14.01 -15.38
CA LYS A 100 1.06 -12.73 -15.63
C LYS A 100 -0.33 -12.93 -16.22
N GLN A 101 -0.48 -13.82 -17.20
CA GLN A 101 -1.77 -14.11 -17.82
C GLN A 101 -2.78 -14.68 -16.82
N LEU A 102 -2.40 -15.66 -16.01
CA LEU A 102 -3.27 -16.19 -14.94
C LEU A 102 -3.66 -15.13 -13.91
N ALA A 103 -2.74 -14.24 -13.54
CA ALA A 103 -3.03 -13.14 -12.63
C ALA A 103 -3.97 -12.08 -13.25
N LEU A 104 -3.82 -11.79 -14.55
CA LEU A 104 -4.66 -10.84 -15.28
C LEU A 104 -6.05 -11.39 -15.61
N ASP A 105 -6.14 -12.68 -15.93
CA ASP A 105 -7.42 -13.36 -16.20
C ASP A 105 -8.31 -13.35 -14.94
N PHE A 106 -7.72 -13.48 -13.74
CA PHE A 106 -8.47 -13.36 -12.48
C PHE A 106 -8.75 -11.91 -12.07
N ALA A 107 -7.92 -10.95 -12.51
CA ALA A 107 -8.17 -9.52 -12.30
C ALA A 107 -9.36 -8.98 -13.12
N HIS A 108 -9.75 -9.68 -14.20
CA HIS A 108 -10.90 -9.33 -15.03
C HIS A 108 -12.26 -9.82 -14.51
N ASP A 109 -12.30 -10.58 -13.40
CA ASP A 109 -13.57 -10.96 -12.76
C ASP A 109 -14.22 -9.79 -11.99
N GLU A 110 -13.52 -8.65 -11.86
CA GLU A 110 -14.05 -7.43 -11.25
C GLU A 110 -14.94 -6.66 -12.23
N ASP A 111 -16.20 -7.07 -12.39
CA ASP A 111 -17.19 -6.35 -13.20
C ASP A 111 -17.81 -5.17 -12.43
N ILE A 112 -17.02 -4.10 -12.30
CA ILE A 112 -17.43 -2.85 -11.63
C ILE A 112 -18.70 -2.26 -12.29
N PHE A 113 -18.85 -2.43 -13.61
CA PHE A 113 -20.00 -1.91 -14.33
C PHE A 113 -21.30 -2.64 -13.95
N ALA A 114 -21.25 -3.97 -13.86
CA ALA A 114 -22.38 -4.76 -13.37
C ALA A 114 -22.74 -4.40 -11.92
N TRP A 115 -21.75 -4.18 -11.05
CA TRP A 115 -21.99 -3.76 -9.66
C TRP A 115 -22.67 -2.39 -9.61
N CYS A 116 -22.15 -1.40 -10.33
CA CYS A 116 -22.77 -0.07 -10.43
C CYS A 116 -24.22 -0.14 -10.93
N GLN A 117 -24.48 -0.95 -11.96
CA GLN A 117 -25.81 -1.11 -12.52
C GLN A 117 -26.78 -1.78 -11.55
N ALA A 118 -26.35 -2.84 -10.86
CA ALA A 118 -27.17 -3.55 -9.87
C ALA A 118 -27.55 -2.62 -8.70
N ILE A 119 -26.59 -1.82 -8.20
CA ILE A 119 -26.81 -0.85 -7.13
C ILE A 119 -27.76 0.27 -7.60
N ALA A 120 -27.54 0.82 -8.79
CA ALA A 120 -28.39 1.89 -9.34
C ALA A 120 -29.84 1.42 -9.52
N LEU A 121 -30.06 0.23 -10.11
CA LEU A 121 -31.39 -0.35 -10.28
C LEU A 121 -32.09 -0.59 -8.93
N TRP A 122 -31.35 -1.09 -7.93
CA TRP A 122 -31.92 -1.32 -6.61
C TRP A 122 -32.33 -0.02 -5.92
N ILE A 123 -31.49 1.03 -6.01
CA ILE A 123 -31.76 2.35 -5.42
C ILE A 123 -32.92 3.06 -6.15
N GLU A 124 -33.02 2.94 -7.48
CA GLU A 124 -34.15 3.48 -8.25
C GLU A 124 -35.49 2.83 -7.86
N GLN A 125 -35.49 1.52 -7.60
CA GLN A 125 -36.68 0.79 -7.18
C GLN A 125 -37.14 1.16 -5.75
N HIS A 126 -36.24 1.64 -4.91
CA HIS A 126 -36.49 1.99 -3.50
C HIS A 126 -36.39 3.49 -3.23
N GLN A 127 -36.77 4.32 -4.22
CA GLN A 127 -36.72 5.78 -4.17
C GLN A 127 -37.15 6.35 -2.81
N SER A 128 -36.31 7.23 -2.26
CA SER A 128 -36.52 8.02 -1.03
C SER A 128 -36.33 7.32 0.32
N MET A 129 -35.76 6.11 0.38
CA MET A 129 -35.33 5.52 1.65
C MET A 129 -33.84 5.76 1.92
N LYS A 130 -33.53 6.19 3.14
CA LYS A 130 -32.16 6.22 3.68
C LYS A 130 -31.76 4.76 3.96
N VAL A 131 -30.80 4.23 3.20
CA VAL A 131 -30.43 2.81 3.27
C VAL A 131 -29.04 2.68 3.86
N SER A 132 -28.90 1.75 4.82
CA SER A 132 -27.58 1.43 5.37
C SER A 132 -26.80 0.50 4.44
N LEU A 133 -25.48 0.58 4.49
CA LEU A 133 -24.64 -0.21 3.61
C LEU A 133 -24.77 -1.74 3.85
N GLU A 134 -25.02 -2.16 5.09
CA GLU A 134 -25.35 -3.56 5.43
C GLU A 134 -26.66 -4.03 4.79
N GLN A 135 -27.70 -3.19 4.78
CA GLN A 135 -28.97 -3.52 4.12
C GLN A 135 -28.82 -3.63 2.61
N LEU A 136 -28.02 -2.75 2.00
CA LEU A 136 -27.71 -2.80 0.57
C LEU A 136 -26.92 -4.07 0.22
N GLN A 137 -25.97 -4.47 1.06
CA GLN A 137 -25.22 -5.71 0.89
C GLN A 137 -26.15 -6.94 0.97
N GLN A 138 -27.02 -6.99 1.98
CA GLN A 138 -27.95 -8.11 2.16
C GLN A 138 -28.99 -8.20 1.03
N SER A 139 -29.46 -7.08 0.51
CA SER A 139 -30.47 -7.06 -0.55
C SER A 139 -29.90 -7.44 -1.92
N LEU A 140 -28.67 -7.04 -2.21
CA LEU A 140 -27.98 -7.36 -3.47
C LEU A 140 -27.32 -8.74 -3.44
N GLY A 141 -27.07 -9.30 -2.25
CA GLY A 141 -26.37 -10.58 -2.10
C GLY A 141 -24.90 -10.53 -2.52
N MET A 142 -24.33 -9.32 -2.63
CA MET A 142 -22.96 -9.08 -3.06
C MET A 142 -22.00 -8.97 -1.86
N PRO A 143 -20.72 -9.33 -2.02
CA PRO A 143 -19.68 -9.01 -1.05
C PRO A 143 -19.63 -7.51 -0.76
N LEU A 144 -19.34 -7.19 0.51
CA LEU A 144 -19.26 -5.81 0.99
C LEU A 144 -18.32 -4.95 0.13
N VAL A 145 -17.18 -5.51 -0.28
CA VAL A 145 -16.17 -4.81 -1.10
C VAL A 145 -16.72 -4.43 -2.47
N GLU A 146 -17.49 -5.31 -3.12
CA GLU A 146 -18.09 -5.04 -4.44
C GLU A 146 -19.14 -3.93 -4.35
N VAL A 147 -19.95 -3.94 -3.29
CA VAL A 147 -20.93 -2.88 -3.02
C VAL A 147 -20.24 -1.54 -2.80
N TRP A 148 -19.16 -1.51 -2.01
CA TRP A 148 -18.37 -0.30 -1.77
C TRP A 148 -17.72 0.24 -3.05
N LEU A 149 -17.10 -0.63 -3.85
CA LEU A 149 -16.48 -0.24 -5.12
C LEU A 149 -17.52 0.26 -6.11
N GLY A 150 -18.66 -0.43 -6.24
CA GLY A 150 -19.75 0.01 -7.10
C GLY A 150 -20.32 1.37 -6.68
N LEU A 151 -20.47 1.65 -5.38
CA LEU A 151 -20.89 2.96 -4.89
C LEU A 151 -19.86 4.06 -5.15
N LEU A 152 -18.57 3.77 -4.98
CA LEU A 152 -17.47 4.73 -5.19
C LEU A 152 -17.30 5.09 -6.68
N HIS A 153 -17.49 4.11 -7.56
CA HIS A 153 -17.34 4.25 -9.01
C HIS A 153 -18.65 4.57 -9.73
N SER A 154 -19.76 4.68 -9.01
CA SER A 154 -21.05 5.01 -9.61
C SER A 154 -21.04 6.44 -10.19
N PRO A 155 -21.58 6.65 -11.40
CA PRO A 155 -21.73 7.98 -11.97
C PRO A 155 -22.82 8.81 -11.26
N THR A 156 -23.65 8.20 -10.40
CA THR A 156 -24.72 8.91 -9.67
C THR A 156 -24.19 9.51 -8.37
N PRO A 157 -24.48 10.79 -8.08
CA PRO A 157 -24.02 11.44 -6.86
C PRO A 157 -24.83 10.97 -5.64
N TYR A 158 -24.33 9.96 -4.93
CA TYR A 158 -24.91 9.53 -3.65
C TYR A 158 -24.52 10.48 -2.53
N GLN A 159 -25.47 10.81 -1.66
CA GLN A 159 -25.18 11.53 -0.41
C GLN A 159 -24.88 10.53 0.70
N TRP A 160 -23.73 10.73 1.34
CA TRP A 160 -23.25 9.90 2.44
C TRP A 160 -23.48 10.65 3.74
N ASP A 161 -24.34 10.10 4.60
CA ASP A 161 -24.57 10.63 5.93
C ASP A 161 -23.93 9.67 6.95
N GLY A 162 -22.75 10.03 7.44
CA GLY A 162 -22.01 9.24 8.42
C GLY A 162 -22.35 9.70 9.83
N THR A 163 -23.18 8.94 10.55
CA THR A 163 -23.44 9.19 11.98
C THR A 163 -22.48 8.37 12.82
N GLY A 164 -21.17 8.64 12.75
CA GLY A 164 -20.17 7.87 13.50
C GLY A 164 -18.72 8.11 13.06
N GLU A 165 -17.77 7.45 13.72
CA GLU A 165 -16.38 7.37 13.28
C GLU A 165 -16.28 6.44 12.06
N PHE A 166 -15.75 6.95 10.94
CA PHE A 166 -15.71 6.34 9.59
C PHE A 166 -15.15 4.90 9.51
N TYR A 167 -14.54 4.35 10.55
CA TYR A 167 -13.93 3.01 10.51
C TYR A 167 -14.46 2.05 11.58
N ARG A 168 -15.51 2.40 12.33
CA ARG A 168 -16.01 1.53 13.40
C ARG A 168 -17.04 0.51 12.95
N ASP A 169 -18.12 0.95 12.30
CA ASP A 169 -19.23 0.05 11.98
C ASP A 169 -19.82 0.37 10.59
N SER A 170 -19.98 -0.66 9.75
CA SER A 170 -20.64 -0.56 8.43
C SER A 170 -22.11 -0.15 8.51
N ARG A 171 -22.67 -0.11 9.73
CA ARG A 171 -24.04 0.30 10.07
C ARG A 171 -24.21 1.81 10.16
N ASP A 172 -23.12 2.56 10.27
CA ASP A 172 -23.16 4.01 10.46
C ASP A 172 -23.15 4.78 9.14
N PHE A 173 -23.07 4.06 8.01
CA PHE A 173 -23.09 4.61 6.67
C PHE A 173 -24.47 4.54 6.07
N TRP A 174 -24.99 5.71 5.75
CA TRP A 174 -26.29 5.84 5.12
C TRP A 174 -26.17 6.51 3.76
N ILE A 175 -26.83 5.90 2.79
CA ILE A 175 -26.85 6.36 1.40
C ILE A 175 -28.23 6.95 1.14
N ILE A 176 -28.24 8.17 0.59
CA ILE A 176 -29.45 8.87 0.15
C ILE A 176 -29.26 9.21 -1.34
N ASN A 177 -30.29 8.96 -2.14
CA ASN A 177 -30.42 9.37 -3.54
C ASN A 177 -31.13 10.72 -3.64
#